data_AF-A0A413T2E0-F1
#
_entry.id   AF-A0A413T2E0-F1
#
_cell.length_a   1.000
_cell.length_b   1.000
_cell.length_c   1.000
_cell.angle_alpha   90.00
_cell.angle_beta   90.00
_cell.angle_gamma   90.00
#
_symmetry.space_group_name_H-M   'P 1'
#
loop_
_entity.id
_entity.type
_entity.pdbx_description
1 polymer ?
#
loop_
_entity_poly.entity_id
_entity_poly.type
_entity_poly.pdbx_seq_one_letter_code
_entity_poly.pdbx_strand_id
1 'polypeptide(L)'
;MNRRSYLWACAAFMGMSLLATACSEEDPLSNGSDQTDGSSDGNEDENGGDENPVDSNTIVWPADTVVRLSEHYTVPEGKSLYIKEGAQIIFSTEGVGANHTPVEFTVNGNLYCEGTAEKPVLFSVEESERTEDNIFAGLWGGIVATETCGEMLIDHTIIEYTGGQVVEGSPAATAGIYTAGDDAYPQITTNNMNGKYVITNSVLRNGWSDGIYMMGGQAIIANNIFAANGYDGAEAVNVKAGCKVDVAGNVMFSPNTNGLKLSSSGQSEERGKALVQAYNNTIINAGWRRDGEKGGCVYAEKNVLANVFNNLMVNCKFRAQTPNYDQPNNPEEGYNDASVIDYNFYASGTQKSDIVYDGEDESGVAYAWAGYAYEHEDYNEGVVDLNSIITKAAEDCAKNDPKFVNFDINAVALTEYVYNEGWDFHVQAGSPVLSGAYNGTDANMQPYFGTEGLTVNEETYTSPAIEAHFGAYGTK
;
A
#
# COMPACT_ATOMS: atom_id res chain seq x y z
N MET A 1 -29.45 -20.01 49.14
CA MET A 1 -30.60 -19.13 49.46
C MET A 1 -30.20 -17.73 49.01
N ASN A 2 -30.84 -17.00 48.10
CA ASN A 2 -32.24 -16.98 47.66
C ASN A 2 -32.34 -16.68 46.15
N ARG A 3 -33.32 -17.35 45.53
CA ARG A 3 -33.83 -17.15 44.17
C ARG A 3 -34.83 -15.99 44.12
N ARG A 4 -34.89 -15.26 43.00
CA ARG A 4 -36.09 -14.70 42.34
C ARG A 4 -35.70 -14.53 40.85
N SER A 5 -36.18 -15.26 39.84
CA SER A 5 -37.55 -15.58 39.38
C SER A 5 -38.33 -14.34 38.92
N TYR A 6 -38.30 -14.05 37.61
CA TYR A 6 -39.43 -13.50 36.87
C TYR A 6 -39.42 -14.05 35.43
N LEU A 7 -40.33 -14.99 35.16
CA LEU A 7 -40.91 -15.23 33.83
C LEU A 7 -42.07 -14.24 33.67
N TRP A 8 -42.22 -13.64 32.49
CA TRP A 8 -43.52 -13.46 31.85
C TRP A 8 -43.34 -13.64 30.34
N ALA A 9 -44.06 -14.62 29.81
CA ALA A 9 -44.21 -14.93 28.40
C ALA A 9 -45.35 -14.08 27.81
N CYS A 10 -45.17 -13.60 26.59
CA CYS A 10 -46.27 -13.30 25.67
C CYS A 10 -45.93 -13.92 24.32
N ALA A 11 -46.66 -14.99 23.99
CA ALA A 11 -46.67 -15.60 22.68
C ALA A 11 -47.62 -14.82 21.74
N ALA A 12 -47.20 -14.62 20.50
CA ALA A 12 -48.09 -14.43 19.37
C ALA A 12 -47.55 -15.27 18.20
N PHE A 13 -48.40 -16.16 17.71
CA PHE A 13 -48.16 -17.13 16.65
C PHE A 13 -48.69 -16.61 15.30
N MET A 14 -48.17 -17.21 14.24
CA MET A 14 -48.65 -17.31 12.84
C MET A 14 -48.12 -16.32 11.80
N GLY A 15 -47.46 -16.91 10.80
CA GLY A 15 -47.21 -16.32 9.49
C GLY A 15 -46.10 -17.01 8.70
N MET A 16 -46.08 -18.35 8.63
CA MET A 16 -45.10 -19.10 7.85
C MET A 16 -45.54 -19.13 6.38
N SER A 17 -44.85 -18.40 5.50
CA SER A 17 -44.94 -18.55 4.05
C SER A 17 -43.76 -19.38 3.57
N LEU A 18 -44.06 -20.63 3.19
CA LEU A 18 -43.19 -21.50 2.41
C LEU A 18 -43.03 -20.91 1.00
N LEU A 19 -41.82 -20.51 0.64
CA LEU A 19 -41.38 -20.46 -0.75
C LEU A 19 -40.21 -21.45 -0.87
N ALA A 20 -40.48 -22.54 -1.57
CA ALA A 20 -39.48 -23.48 -2.03
C ALA A 20 -38.77 -22.84 -3.24
N THR A 21 -37.46 -22.64 -3.12
CA THR A 21 -36.57 -22.44 -4.26
C THR A 21 -35.38 -23.37 -4.07
N ALA A 22 -35.10 -24.11 -5.15
CA ALA A 22 -34.25 -25.27 -5.19
C ALA A 22 -32.80 -24.96 -4.77
N CYS A 23 -32.22 -25.86 -3.99
CA CYS A 23 -30.78 -25.97 -3.84
C CYS A 23 -30.19 -26.40 -5.18
N SER A 24 -29.37 -25.54 -5.80
CA SER A 24 -28.18 -26.02 -6.50
C SER A 24 -27.03 -25.88 -5.50
N GLU A 25 -26.47 -27.00 -5.09
CA GLU A 25 -25.17 -27.04 -4.41
C GLU A 25 -24.16 -26.46 -5.41
N GLU A 26 -23.55 -25.32 -5.07
CA GLU A 26 -22.35 -24.86 -5.77
C GLU A 26 -21.15 -25.51 -5.08
N ASP A 27 -20.49 -26.39 -5.81
CA ASP A 27 -19.22 -26.98 -5.39
C ASP A 27 -18.18 -25.87 -5.22
N PRO A 28 -17.39 -25.85 -4.11
CA PRO A 28 -16.25 -24.98 -4.02
C PRO A 28 -15.23 -25.37 -5.10
N LEU A 29 -14.81 -24.39 -5.91
CA LEU A 29 -13.70 -24.56 -6.86
C LEU A 29 -12.41 -24.85 -6.07
N SER A 30 -12.04 -26.13 -6.05
CA SER A 30 -10.77 -26.63 -5.51
C SER A 30 -9.71 -26.63 -6.61
N ASN A 31 -8.49 -26.23 -6.25
CA ASN A 31 -7.36 -26.14 -7.16
C ASN A 31 -6.99 -27.56 -7.67
N GLY A 32 -7.14 -27.81 -8.97
CA GLY A 32 -6.80 -29.09 -9.59
C GLY A 32 -5.35 -29.08 -10.08
N SER A 33 -4.48 -29.80 -9.39
CA SER A 33 -3.17 -30.21 -9.90
C SER A 33 -3.30 -31.57 -10.61
N ASP A 34 -2.84 -31.68 -11.86
CA ASP A 34 -1.99 -32.82 -12.26
C ASP A 34 -1.38 -32.67 -13.66
N GLN A 35 -0.13 -33.12 -13.75
CA GLN A 35 0.64 -33.33 -14.98
C GLN A 35 0.62 -34.81 -15.42
N THR A 36 0.80 -35.01 -16.74
CA THR A 36 1.42 -36.14 -17.47
C THR A 36 0.59 -37.33 -17.98
N ASP A 37 0.39 -37.28 -19.32
CA ASP A 37 0.80 -38.22 -20.38
C ASP A 37 0.12 -39.60 -20.57
N GLY A 38 -0.32 -39.88 -21.81
CA GLY A 38 -0.83 -41.19 -22.23
C GLY A 38 -1.81 -41.18 -23.42
N SER A 39 -1.27 -41.33 -24.64
CA SER A 39 -1.96 -41.53 -25.94
C SER A 39 -2.98 -42.68 -26.01
N SER A 40 -4.13 -42.48 -26.69
CA SER A 40 -4.49 -43.15 -27.97
C SER A 40 -5.98 -43.00 -28.37
N ASP A 41 -6.20 -42.75 -29.67
CA ASP A 41 -7.33 -43.13 -30.54
C ASP A 41 -8.76 -42.57 -30.34
N GLY A 42 -9.04 -41.51 -31.10
CA GLY A 42 -10.02 -41.47 -32.21
C GLY A 42 -11.44 -41.99 -32.01
N ASN A 43 -12.41 -41.06 -31.99
CA ASN A 43 -13.56 -41.15 -32.89
C ASN A 43 -14.21 -39.77 -33.10
N GLU A 44 -14.50 -39.45 -34.36
CA GLU A 44 -15.25 -38.26 -34.78
C GLU A 44 -16.73 -38.44 -34.43
N ASP A 45 -17.35 -37.43 -33.82
CA ASP A 45 -18.78 -37.19 -33.94
C ASP A 45 -19.01 -35.67 -34.00
N GLU A 46 -19.46 -35.23 -35.18
CA GLU A 46 -19.98 -33.89 -35.42
C GLU A 46 -21.31 -33.72 -34.69
N ASN A 47 -21.40 -32.74 -33.80
CA ASN A 47 -22.66 -32.05 -33.60
C ASN A 47 -22.43 -30.62 -33.10
N GLY A 48 -22.92 -29.66 -33.87
CA GLY A 48 -22.79 -28.23 -33.61
C GLY A 48 -23.48 -27.80 -32.33
N GLY A 49 -22.71 -27.13 -31.48
CA GLY A 49 -23.16 -26.24 -30.42
C GLY A 49 -22.38 -24.95 -30.57
N ASP A 50 -23.10 -23.84 -30.60
CA ASP A 50 -22.58 -22.47 -30.67
C ASP A 50 -21.84 -22.16 -29.35
N GLU A 51 -20.59 -22.61 -29.24
CA GLU A 51 -19.69 -22.23 -28.16
C GLU A 51 -18.99 -20.95 -28.59
N ASN A 52 -19.44 -19.81 -28.04
CA ASN A 52 -18.54 -18.67 -27.88
C ASN A 52 -17.27 -19.22 -27.22
N PRO A 53 -16.09 -19.17 -27.86
CA PRO A 53 -14.88 -19.62 -27.21
C PRO A 53 -14.66 -18.69 -26.02
N VAL A 54 -14.86 -19.22 -24.81
CA VAL A 54 -14.31 -18.59 -23.62
C VAL A 54 -12.82 -18.50 -23.92
N ASP A 55 -12.32 -17.28 -24.12
CA ASP A 55 -10.92 -17.05 -24.43
C ASP A 55 -10.08 -17.82 -23.41
N SER A 56 -9.38 -18.84 -23.88
CA SER A 56 -8.60 -19.75 -23.02
C SER A 56 -7.55 -19.02 -22.18
N ASN A 57 -7.30 -17.73 -22.45
CA ASN A 57 -6.38 -16.87 -21.73
C ASN A 57 -6.99 -16.08 -20.57
N THR A 58 -8.30 -16.19 -20.34
CA THR A 58 -9.01 -15.41 -19.31
C THR A 58 -9.51 -16.31 -18.18
N ILE A 59 -9.24 -15.90 -16.94
CA ILE A 59 -9.78 -16.46 -15.70
C ILE A 59 -10.63 -15.38 -15.04
N VAL A 60 -11.84 -15.73 -14.59
CA VAL A 60 -12.73 -14.77 -13.92
C VAL A 60 -13.18 -15.33 -12.58
N TRP A 61 -12.98 -14.57 -11.53
CA TRP A 61 -13.61 -14.75 -10.22
C TRP A 61 -14.82 -13.80 -10.15
N PRO A 62 -16.05 -14.34 -10.19
CA PRO A 62 -17.26 -13.53 -10.27
C PRO A 62 -17.47 -12.64 -9.04
N ALA A 63 -18.37 -11.66 -9.19
CA ALA A 63 -18.74 -10.76 -8.12
C ALA A 63 -19.28 -11.53 -6.91
N ASP A 64 -19.04 -10.99 -5.71
CA ASP A 64 -19.51 -11.54 -4.42
C ASP A 64 -19.06 -13.01 -4.13
N THR A 65 -18.12 -13.56 -4.90
CA THR A 65 -17.57 -14.92 -4.69
C THR A 65 -16.61 -14.95 -3.51
N VAL A 66 -16.57 -16.06 -2.77
CA VAL A 66 -15.52 -16.33 -1.77
C VAL A 66 -14.58 -17.42 -2.31
N VAL A 67 -13.33 -17.06 -2.57
CA VAL A 67 -12.25 -17.96 -2.95
C VAL A 67 -11.39 -18.24 -1.72
N ARG A 68 -11.18 -19.51 -1.39
CA ARG A 68 -10.36 -19.92 -0.24
C ARG A 68 -9.06 -20.55 -0.73
N LEU A 69 -7.93 -20.01 -0.32
CA LEU A 69 -6.60 -20.44 -0.77
C LEU A 69 -5.83 -21.07 0.39
N SER A 70 -5.77 -22.40 0.40
CA SER A 70 -4.92 -23.18 1.33
C SER A 70 -3.52 -23.48 0.77
N GLU A 71 -3.34 -23.26 -0.53
CA GLU A 71 -2.11 -23.47 -1.28
C GLU A 71 -1.71 -22.17 -1.96
N HIS A 72 -0.44 -22.06 -2.37
CA HIS A 72 0.00 -20.96 -3.22
C HIS A 72 -0.88 -20.87 -4.48
N TYR A 73 -1.14 -19.63 -4.92
CA TYR A 73 -1.88 -19.38 -6.15
C TYR A 73 -1.00 -18.62 -7.13
N THR A 74 -0.97 -19.08 -8.39
CA THR A 74 -0.23 -18.41 -9.47
C THR A 74 -1.21 -18.03 -10.58
N VAL A 75 -1.29 -16.75 -10.92
CA VAL A 75 -1.84 -16.32 -12.21
C VAL A 75 -0.81 -16.67 -13.28
N PRO A 76 -1.07 -17.63 -14.20
CA PRO A 76 -0.04 -18.10 -15.11
C PRO A 76 0.35 -17.05 -16.15
N GLU A 77 1.59 -17.13 -16.65
CA GLU A 77 2.05 -16.29 -17.75
C GLU A 77 1.15 -16.45 -18.98
N GLY A 78 0.87 -15.34 -19.67
CA GLY A 78 -0.05 -15.31 -20.82
C GLY A 78 -1.53 -15.45 -20.46
N LYS A 79 -1.88 -15.49 -19.17
CA LYS A 79 -3.26 -15.46 -18.67
C LYS A 79 -3.57 -14.15 -17.97
N SER A 80 -4.84 -13.77 -17.98
CA SER A 80 -5.36 -12.63 -17.21
C SER A 80 -6.39 -13.13 -16.20
N LEU A 81 -6.24 -12.76 -14.93
CA LEU A 81 -7.23 -13.00 -13.88
C LEU A 81 -8.01 -11.72 -13.60
N TYR A 82 -9.33 -11.80 -13.75
CA TYR A 82 -10.27 -10.75 -13.36
C TYR A 82 -10.96 -11.14 -12.07
N ILE A 83 -10.92 -10.27 -11.07
CA ILE A 83 -11.59 -10.43 -9.78
C ILE A 83 -12.61 -9.31 -9.69
N LYS A 84 -13.89 -9.67 -9.75
CA LYS A 84 -14.98 -8.70 -9.83
C LYS A 84 -15.42 -8.23 -8.43
N GLU A 85 -16.11 -7.10 -8.39
CA GLU A 85 -16.56 -6.42 -7.17
C GLU A 85 -17.17 -7.35 -6.10
N GLY A 86 -16.85 -7.06 -4.84
CA GLY A 86 -17.35 -7.81 -3.68
C GLY A 86 -16.74 -9.21 -3.49
N ALA A 87 -15.88 -9.69 -4.40
CA ALA A 87 -15.20 -10.96 -4.22
C ALA A 87 -14.24 -10.92 -3.01
N GLN A 88 -14.14 -12.04 -2.30
CA GLN A 88 -13.27 -12.22 -1.14
C GLN A 88 -12.29 -13.36 -1.39
N ILE A 89 -11.00 -13.09 -1.24
CA ILE A 89 -9.91 -14.04 -1.37
C ILE A 89 -9.38 -14.26 0.05
N ILE A 90 -9.67 -15.44 0.58
CA ILE A 90 -9.40 -15.80 1.97
C ILE A 90 -8.25 -16.80 2.04
N PHE A 91 -7.11 -16.36 2.56
CA PHE A 91 -5.91 -17.16 2.69
C PHE A 91 -5.93 -17.97 3.98
N SER A 92 -5.46 -19.22 3.90
CA SER A 92 -5.23 -20.07 5.07
C SER A 92 -4.04 -19.58 5.88
N THR A 93 -4.20 -19.52 7.20
CA THR A 93 -3.12 -19.18 8.15
C THR A 93 -2.32 -20.41 8.61
N GLU A 94 -2.74 -21.62 8.23
CA GLU A 94 -1.99 -22.86 8.49
C GLU A 94 -0.70 -22.97 7.68
N GLY A 95 -0.58 -22.16 6.61
CA GLY A 95 0.54 -22.21 5.68
C GLY A 95 0.57 -23.47 4.80
N VAL A 96 1.57 -23.53 3.91
CA VAL A 96 1.72 -24.56 2.89
C VAL A 96 2.84 -25.52 3.26
N GLY A 97 2.56 -26.82 3.14
CA GLY A 97 3.54 -27.88 3.33
C GLY A 97 4.08 -28.00 4.77
N ALA A 98 5.14 -28.80 4.94
CA ALA A 98 5.70 -29.11 6.25
C ALA A 98 6.37 -27.90 6.95
N ASN A 99 6.74 -26.87 6.18
CA ASN A 99 7.37 -25.66 6.68
C ASN A 99 6.34 -24.58 7.07
N HIS A 100 5.03 -24.84 6.88
CA HIS A 100 3.97 -23.87 7.12
C HIS A 100 4.23 -22.54 6.39
N THR A 101 4.71 -22.63 5.13
CA THR A 101 5.07 -21.46 4.32
C THR A 101 3.83 -20.56 4.16
N PRO A 102 3.90 -19.25 4.48
CA PRO A 102 2.78 -18.35 4.28
C PRO A 102 2.26 -18.40 2.84
N VAL A 103 0.94 -18.42 2.66
CA VAL A 103 0.35 -18.53 1.32
C VAL A 103 0.69 -17.29 0.49
N GLU A 104 1.53 -17.46 -0.53
CA GLU A 104 1.82 -16.45 -1.56
C GLU A 104 0.78 -16.44 -2.69
N PHE A 105 0.46 -15.24 -3.19
CA PHE A 105 -0.29 -15.02 -4.42
C PHE A 105 0.66 -14.48 -5.51
N THR A 106 1.13 -15.34 -6.39
CA THR A 106 2.06 -15.00 -7.47
C THR A 106 1.30 -14.55 -8.72
N VAL A 107 1.76 -13.48 -9.36
CA VAL A 107 1.23 -13.00 -10.65
C VAL A 107 2.34 -13.08 -11.69
N ASN A 108 2.27 -14.09 -12.58
CA ASN A 108 3.12 -14.18 -13.78
C ASN A 108 2.39 -13.65 -15.02
N GLY A 109 1.06 -13.71 -15.03
CA GLY A 109 0.20 -13.11 -16.05
C GLY A 109 -0.21 -11.69 -15.69
N ASN A 110 -1.48 -11.36 -15.91
CA ASN A 110 -2.07 -10.07 -15.53
C ASN A 110 -3.14 -10.24 -14.45
N LEU A 111 -3.28 -9.27 -13.57
CA LEU A 111 -4.27 -9.27 -12.49
C LEU A 111 -5.13 -8.01 -12.55
N TYR A 112 -6.44 -8.16 -12.55
CA TYR A 112 -7.39 -7.04 -12.57
C TYR A 112 -8.41 -7.21 -11.44
N CYS A 113 -8.21 -6.48 -10.35
CA CYS A 113 -9.17 -6.37 -9.26
C CYS A 113 -10.08 -5.16 -9.53
N GLU A 114 -11.33 -5.45 -9.88
CA GLU A 114 -12.34 -4.47 -10.29
C GLU A 114 -13.38 -4.32 -9.16
N GLY A 115 -12.91 -3.82 -8.01
CA GLY A 115 -13.80 -3.47 -6.91
C GLY A 115 -14.60 -2.21 -7.20
N THR A 116 -15.56 -1.92 -6.32
CA THR A 116 -16.23 -0.61 -6.24
C THR A 116 -16.18 -0.09 -4.81
N ALA A 117 -16.45 1.20 -4.60
CA ALA A 117 -16.51 1.79 -3.26
C ALA A 117 -17.55 1.09 -2.37
N GLU A 118 -18.67 0.66 -2.94
CA GLU A 118 -19.73 -0.06 -2.24
C GLU A 118 -19.42 -1.55 -2.06
N LYS A 119 -18.67 -2.15 -2.99
CA LYS A 119 -18.32 -3.58 -3.01
C LYS A 119 -16.83 -3.77 -3.33
N PRO A 120 -15.94 -3.47 -2.38
CA PRO A 120 -14.52 -3.65 -2.61
C PRO A 120 -14.18 -5.13 -2.78
N VAL A 121 -13.14 -5.43 -3.56
CA VAL A 121 -12.49 -6.75 -3.52
C VAL A 121 -11.71 -6.86 -2.22
N LEU A 122 -11.73 -8.02 -1.56
CA LEU A 122 -11.02 -8.23 -0.30
C LEU A 122 -9.98 -9.36 -0.42
N PHE A 123 -8.73 -9.07 -0.10
CA PHE A 123 -7.67 -10.05 0.14
C PHE A 123 -7.35 -10.06 1.64
N SER A 124 -7.69 -11.14 2.33
CA SER A 124 -7.57 -11.22 3.79
C SER A 124 -7.54 -12.68 4.27
N VAL A 125 -7.60 -12.87 5.58
CA VAL A 125 -7.75 -14.16 6.25
C VAL A 125 -9.19 -14.36 6.72
N GLU A 126 -9.48 -15.45 7.45
CA GLU A 126 -10.81 -15.65 8.02
C GLU A 126 -11.21 -14.48 8.92
N GLU A 127 -12.49 -14.11 8.91
CA GLU A 127 -12.99 -12.97 9.68
C GLU A 127 -12.66 -13.07 11.18
N SER A 128 -12.65 -14.28 11.74
CA SER A 128 -12.27 -14.52 13.13
C SER A 128 -10.81 -14.19 13.47
N GLU A 129 -9.94 -14.09 12.47
CA GLU A 129 -8.52 -13.76 12.64
C GLU A 129 -8.23 -12.28 12.35
N ARG A 130 -9.21 -11.52 11.86
CA ARG A 130 -9.07 -10.08 11.57
C ARG A 130 -9.22 -9.25 12.84
N THR A 131 -8.24 -9.39 13.73
CA THR A 131 -8.23 -8.78 15.06
C THR A 131 -7.07 -7.81 15.21
N GLU A 132 -7.18 -6.86 16.13
CA GLU A 132 -6.09 -5.92 16.46
C GLU A 132 -4.82 -6.67 16.90
N ASP A 133 -4.95 -7.77 17.64
CA ASP A 133 -3.83 -8.62 18.08
C ASP A 133 -3.05 -9.24 16.91
N ASN A 134 -3.69 -9.38 15.74
CA ASN A 134 -3.08 -9.95 14.54
C ASN A 134 -2.53 -8.89 13.58
N ILE A 135 -2.64 -7.60 13.90
CA ILE A 135 -1.94 -6.56 13.13
C ILE A 135 -0.44 -6.86 13.19
N PHE A 136 0.22 -6.84 12.02
CA PHE A 136 1.64 -7.20 11.84
C PHE A 136 1.98 -8.69 12.03
N ALA A 137 1.01 -9.59 12.23
CA ALA A 137 1.30 -11.01 12.43
C ALA A 137 1.78 -11.74 11.15
N GLY A 138 1.62 -11.13 9.96
CA GLY A 138 2.06 -11.74 8.70
C GLY A 138 1.33 -13.04 8.38
N LEU A 139 -0.01 -13.02 8.42
CA LEU A 139 -0.82 -14.23 8.39
C LEU A 139 -0.87 -14.94 7.03
N TRP A 140 -0.51 -14.22 5.96
CA TRP A 140 -0.25 -14.77 4.64
C TRP A 140 0.86 -13.99 3.97
N GLY A 141 1.34 -14.44 2.81
CA GLY A 141 2.49 -13.84 2.13
C GLY A 141 2.18 -12.43 1.63
N GLY A 142 1.68 -12.34 0.41
CA GLY A 142 1.39 -11.08 -0.28
C GLY A 142 1.16 -11.34 -1.76
N ILE A 143 0.95 -10.26 -2.51
CA ILE A 143 0.81 -10.32 -3.97
C ILE A 143 2.16 -10.06 -4.61
N VAL A 144 2.71 -11.05 -5.31
CA VAL A 144 4.04 -10.95 -5.95
C VAL A 144 3.88 -10.93 -7.46
N ALA A 145 3.90 -9.72 -8.05
CA ALA A 145 3.96 -9.53 -9.49
C ALA A 145 5.40 -9.71 -9.97
N THR A 146 5.64 -10.81 -10.68
CA THR A 146 6.98 -11.25 -11.08
C THR A 146 7.51 -10.46 -12.28
N GLU A 147 8.67 -10.85 -12.80
CA GLU A 147 9.27 -10.21 -13.98
C GLU A 147 8.45 -10.40 -15.27
N THR A 148 7.52 -11.37 -15.31
CA THR A 148 6.65 -11.62 -16.46
C THR A 148 5.29 -10.93 -16.34
N CYS A 149 4.91 -10.41 -15.17
CA CYS A 149 3.66 -9.70 -14.98
C CYS A 149 3.64 -8.41 -15.81
N GLY A 150 2.81 -8.39 -16.86
CA GLY A 150 2.71 -7.27 -17.79
C GLY A 150 1.88 -6.13 -17.22
N GLU A 151 0.72 -6.46 -16.65
CA GLU A 151 -0.26 -5.48 -16.21
C GLU A 151 -0.92 -5.90 -14.88
N MET A 152 -1.18 -4.91 -14.02
CA MET A 152 -1.94 -5.11 -12.79
C MET A 152 -2.84 -3.89 -12.50
N LEU A 153 -4.13 -4.14 -12.29
CA LEU A 153 -5.10 -3.19 -11.75
C LEU A 153 -5.52 -3.63 -10.36
N ILE A 154 -5.38 -2.74 -9.39
CA ILE A 154 -5.90 -2.87 -8.03
C ILE A 154 -6.78 -1.64 -7.80
N ASP A 155 -8.07 -1.75 -8.09
CA ASP A 155 -9.04 -0.68 -7.89
C ASP A 155 -10.07 -1.09 -6.82
N HIS A 156 -10.34 -0.18 -5.88
CA HIS A 156 -11.24 -0.42 -4.74
C HIS A 156 -11.04 -1.79 -4.09
N THR A 157 -9.79 -2.09 -3.73
CA THR A 157 -9.40 -3.37 -3.15
C THR A 157 -8.87 -3.16 -1.73
N ILE A 158 -9.27 -4.03 -0.80
CA ILE A 158 -8.73 -4.06 0.56
C ILE A 158 -7.74 -5.23 0.63
N ILE A 159 -6.50 -4.94 1.00
CA ILE A 159 -5.44 -5.93 1.21
C ILE A 159 -4.97 -5.80 2.65
N GLU A 160 -5.05 -6.88 3.42
CA GLU A 160 -4.75 -6.81 4.86
C GLU A 160 -4.15 -8.09 5.45
N TYR A 161 -3.45 -7.91 6.58
CA TYR A 161 -2.80 -8.97 7.37
C TYR A 161 -1.73 -9.78 6.61
N THR A 162 -1.12 -9.17 5.61
CA THR A 162 -0.02 -9.78 4.83
C THR A 162 1.31 -9.69 5.58
N GLY A 163 2.34 -10.26 4.98
CA GLY A 163 3.72 -10.08 5.40
C GLY A 163 4.27 -11.22 6.19
N GLY A 164 3.78 -12.44 5.95
CA GLY A 164 4.45 -13.63 6.44
C GLY A 164 5.93 -13.65 6.06
N GLN A 165 6.74 -14.33 6.87
CA GLN A 165 8.15 -14.46 6.59
C GLN A 165 8.37 -15.26 5.30
N VAL A 166 9.28 -14.79 4.44
CA VAL A 166 9.76 -15.56 3.29
C VAL A 166 10.66 -16.67 3.84
N VAL A 167 10.33 -17.93 3.56
CA VAL A 167 11.06 -19.10 4.10
C VAL A 167 11.46 -20.07 2.99
N GLU A 168 12.24 -21.09 3.33
CA GLU A 168 12.56 -22.15 2.38
C GLU A 168 11.27 -22.84 1.89
N GLY A 169 11.05 -22.83 0.58
CA GLY A 169 9.82 -23.31 -0.06
C GLY A 169 8.85 -22.20 -0.50
N SER A 170 9.07 -20.95 -0.08
CA SER A 170 8.37 -19.79 -0.63
C SER A 170 8.57 -19.68 -2.15
N PRO A 171 7.51 -19.44 -2.95
CA PRO A 171 7.65 -19.24 -4.39
C PRO A 171 8.57 -18.05 -4.74
N ALA A 172 8.47 -16.92 -4.05
CA ALA A 172 9.34 -15.77 -4.26
C ALA A 172 10.81 -16.03 -3.92
N ALA A 173 11.10 -16.87 -2.92
CA ALA A 173 12.47 -17.31 -2.63
C ALA A 173 13.00 -18.23 -3.74
N THR A 174 12.16 -19.16 -4.20
CA THR A 174 12.49 -20.07 -5.31
C THR A 174 12.76 -19.31 -6.61
N ALA A 175 12.02 -18.22 -6.83
CA ALA A 175 12.20 -17.32 -7.97
C ALA A 175 13.38 -16.35 -7.81
N GLY A 176 14.06 -16.34 -6.66
CA GLY A 176 15.18 -15.42 -6.38
C GLY A 176 14.78 -13.95 -6.24
N ILE A 177 13.50 -13.68 -5.96
CA ILE A 177 12.98 -12.32 -5.72
C ILE A 177 13.33 -11.87 -4.30
N TYR A 178 13.26 -12.79 -3.34
CA TYR A 178 13.58 -12.57 -1.93
C TYR A 178 14.52 -13.65 -1.39
N THR A 179 15.21 -13.35 -0.30
CA THR A 179 16.07 -14.31 0.40
C THR A 179 15.32 -14.93 1.56
N ALA A 180 15.21 -16.26 1.57
CA ALA A 180 14.55 -17.00 2.64
C ALA A 180 15.22 -16.74 4.00
N GLY A 181 14.42 -16.38 5.00
CA GLY A 181 14.85 -16.09 6.36
C GLY A 181 15.13 -14.61 6.64
N ASP A 182 15.40 -13.82 5.60
CA ASP A 182 15.80 -12.41 5.73
C ASP A 182 14.65 -11.44 5.46
N ASP A 183 13.68 -11.84 4.64
CA ASP A 183 12.62 -10.98 4.15
C ASP A 183 11.23 -11.38 4.68
N ALA A 184 10.35 -10.38 4.80
CA ALA A 184 8.91 -10.56 4.97
C ALA A 184 8.19 -9.98 3.74
N TYR A 185 7.14 -10.64 3.28
CA TYR A 185 6.44 -10.25 2.06
C TYR A 185 5.81 -8.84 2.18
N PRO A 186 6.06 -7.91 1.25
CA PRO A 186 5.22 -6.73 1.07
C PRO A 186 3.78 -7.14 0.74
N GLN A 187 2.83 -6.23 0.95
CA GLN A 187 1.46 -6.50 0.51
C GLN A 187 1.40 -6.63 -1.02
N ILE A 188 2.16 -5.78 -1.72
CA ILE A 188 2.37 -5.86 -3.16
C ILE A 188 3.86 -5.72 -3.49
N THR A 189 4.38 -6.65 -4.28
CA THR A 189 5.71 -6.60 -4.89
C THR A 189 5.60 -6.50 -6.41
N THR A 190 6.42 -5.67 -7.06
CA THR A 190 6.57 -5.64 -8.53
C THR A 190 8.02 -5.83 -8.97
N ASN A 191 8.25 -6.53 -10.09
CA ASN A 191 9.61 -6.78 -10.58
C ASN A 191 9.84 -6.51 -12.08
N ASN A 192 8.80 -6.55 -12.91
CA ASN A 192 8.91 -6.30 -14.35
C ASN A 192 9.21 -4.82 -14.64
N MET A 193 10.37 -4.50 -15.21
CA MET A 193 10.75 -3.13 -15.58
C MET A 193 9.83 -2.49 -16.64
N ASN A 194 9.14 -3.32 -17.42
CA ASN A 194 8.19 -2.88 -18.45
C ASN A 194 6.73 -3.03 -17.99
N GLY A 195 6.50 -3.53 -16.78
CA GLY A 195 5.18 -3.73 -16.22
C GLY A 195 4.43 -2.40 -16.05
N LYS A 196 3.11 -2.46 -16.09
CA LYS A 196 2.23 -1.30 -15.93
C LYS A 196 1.21 -1.57 -14.83
N TYR A 197 1.23 -0.75 -13.80
CA TYR A 197 0.47 -1.03 -12.58
C TYR A 197 -0.36 0.19 -12.17
N VAL A 198 -1.65 -0.03 -11.96
CA VAL A 198 -2.55 0.99 -11.43
C VAL A 198 -3.07 0.47 -10.10
N ILE A 199 -2.71 1.16 -9.02
CA ILE A 199 -3.17 0.87 -7.66
C ILE A 199 -3.91 2.10 -7.18
N THR A 200 -5.23 2.04 -7.16
CA THR A 200 -6.08 3.20 -6.92
C THR A 200 -7.27 2.91 -6.01
N ASN A 201 -7.71 3.92 -5.26
CA ASN A 201 -8.91 3.88 -4.41
C ASN A 201 -8.94 2.69 -3.44
N SER A 202 -7.78 2.16 -3.06
CA SER A 202 -7.62 0.89 -2.35
C SER A 202 -7.12 1.11 -0.91
N VAL A 203 -7.25 0.08 -0.07
CA VAL A 203 -6.78 0.09 1.31
C VAL A 203 -5.72 -1.00 1.49
N LEU A 204 -4.52 -0.60 1.88
CA LEU A 204 -3.40 -1.49 2.16
C LEU A 204 -3.02 -1.34 3.63
N ARG A 205 -3.41 -2.32 4.46
CA ARG A 205 -3.26 -2.18 5.91
C ARG A 205 -2.80 -3.41 6.67
N ASN A 206 -2.38 -3.18 7.91
CA ASN A 206 -2.10 -4.21 8.91
C ASN A 206 -1.03 -5.24 8.47
N GLY A 207 -0.14 -4.86 7.55
CA GLY A 207 0.90 -5.72 7.00
C GLY A 207 2.21 -5.62 7.79
N TRP A 208 2.89 -6.75 7.99
CA TRP A 208 4.20 -6.78 8.67
C TRP A 208 5.27 -6.02 7.87
N SER A 209 5.25 -6.08 6.54
CA SER A 209 6.27 -5.47 5.67
C SER A 209 5.74 -4.21 4.95
N ASP A 210 6.40 -3.84 3.85
CA ASP A 210 6.05 -2.70 3.01
C ASP A 210 4.61 -2.82 2.49
N GLY A 211 3.90 -1.69 2.38
CA GLY A 211 2.62 -1.65 1.66
C GLY A 211 2.82 -2.02 0.20
N ILE A 212 3.70 -1.27 -0.48
CA ILE A 212 4.11 -1.55 -1.87
C ILE A 212 5.62 -1.49 -1.96
N TYR A 213 6.23 -2.56 -2.52
CA TYR A 213 7.66 -2.64 -2.84
C TYR A 213 7.86 -2.79 -4.35
N MET A 214 8.25 -1.70 -5.01
CA MET A 214 8.49 -1.69 -6.45
C MET A 214 9.97 -1.89 -6.78
N MET A 215 10.29 -2.99 -7.44
CA MET A 215 11.62 -3.27 -8.01
C MET A 215 11.67 -3.11 -9.54
N GLY A 216 10.57 -2.71 -10.16
CA GLY A 216 10.50 -2.38 -11.57
C GLY A 216 9.09 -1.98 -11.99
N GLY A 217 9.00 -1.22 -13.08
CA GLY A 217 7.76 -0.95 -13.79
C GLY A 217 7.29 0.49 -13.71
N GLN A 218 6.17 0.74 -14.37
CA GLN A 218 5.47 2.02 -14.40
C GLN A 218 4.24 1.93 -13.52
N ALA A 219 4.01 2.92 -12.65
CA ALA A 219 2.84 2.87 -11.79
C ALA A 219 2.16 4.21 -11.51
N ILE A 220 0.84 4.14 -11.39
CA ILE A 220 -0.01 5.15 -10.75
C ILE A 220 -0.46 4.56 -9.41
N ILE A 221 -0.03 5.18 -8.31
CA ILE A 221 -0.42 4.82 -6.94
C ILE A 221 -1.23 6.00 -6.40
N ALA A 222 -2.56 5.93 -6.50
CA ALA A 222 -3.41 7.09 -6.26
C ALA A 222 -4.60 6.86 -5.34
N ASN A 223 -4.94 7.85 -4.51
CA ASN A 223 -6.17 7.86 -3.71
C ASN A 223 -6.33 6.64 -2.78
N ASN A 224 -5.23 6.02 -2.36
CA ASN A 224 -5.24 4.87 -1.48
C ASN A 224 -5.12 5.28 -0.01
N ILE A 225 -5.54 4.39 0.87
CA ILE A 225 -5.23 4.44 2.30
C ILE A 225 -4.18 3.37 2.60
N PHE A 226 -3.05 3.81 3.14
CA PHE A 226 -2.04 2.97 3.75
C PHE A 226 -2.15 3.12 5.26
N ALA A 227 -2.26 2.02 6.00
CA ALA A 227 -2.45 2.07 7.44
C ALA A 227 -1.74 0.93 8.15
N ALA A 228 -0.92 1.22 9.17
CA ALA A 228 -0.18 0.19 9.90
C ALA A 228 0.60 -0.74 8.95
N ASN A 229 1.49 -0.15 8.14
CA ASN A 229 2.47 -0.91 7.35
C ASN A 229 3.79 -0.96 8.13
N GLY A 230 4.38 -2.15 8.25
CA GLY A 230 5.67 -2.34 8.94
C GLY A 230 5.55 -2.65 10.42
N TYR A 231 6.23 -3.69 10.91
CA TYR A 231 6.35 -4.01 12.35
C TYR A 231 7.55 -3.34 13.01
N ASP A 232 8.76 -3.68 12.55
CA ASP A 232 10.09 -3.31 13.05
C ASP A 232 10.96 -2.55 12.02
N GLY A 233 10.40 -2.39 10.82
CA GLY A 233 10.90 -1.60 9.70
C GLY A 233 9.75 -1.44 8.70
N ALA A 234 10.07 -1.06 7.46
CA ALA A 234 9.14 -0.96 6.31
C ALA A 234 8.36 0.36 6.18
N GLU A 235 7.78 0.53 5.00
CA GLU A 235 7.24 1.77 4.46
C GLU A 235 5.84 1.58 3.84
N ALA A 236 5.09 2.68 3.68
CA ALA A 236 3.85 2.60 2.92
C ALA A 236 4.13 2.34 1.43
N VAL A 237 5.02 3.16 0.83
CA VAL A 237 5.47 2.97 -0.56
C VAL A 237 6.99 3.02 -0.63
N ASN A 238 7.58 1.96 -1.17
CA ASN A 238 9.01 1.79 -1.34
C ASN A 238 9.36 1.53 -2.81
N VAL A 239 10.09 2.45 -3.42
CA VAL A 239 10.44 2.44 -4.85
C VAL A 239 11.94 2.24 -5.01
N LYS A 240 12.32 1.27 -5.85
CA LYS A 240 13.70 0.96 -6.23
C LYS A 240 13.99 1.28 -7.70
N ALA A 241 15.21 0.99 -8.16
CA ALA A 241 15.62 1.16 -9.55
C ALA A 241 14.69 0.42 -10.53
N GLY A 242 14.65 0.90 -11.78
CA GLY A 242 13.80 0.37 -12.85
C GLY A 242 12.35 0.86 -12.80
N CYS A 243 12.03 1.81 -11.91
CA CYS A 243 10.68 2.31 -11.70
C CYS A 243 10.46 3.72 -12.27
N LYS A 244 9.26 3.97 -12.80
CA LYS A 244 8.72 5.32 -13.06
C LYS A 244 7.32 5.44 -12.48
N VAL A 245 7.15 6.25 -11.44
CA VAL A 245 5.96 6.19 -10.57
C VAL A 245 5.40 7.57 -10.27
N ASP A 246 4.08 7.69 -10.34
CA ASP A 246 3.33 8.79 -9.72
C ASP A 246 2.65 8.27 -8.44
N VAL A 247 2.90 8.92 -7.29
CA VAL A 247 2.29 8.61 -5.99
C VAL A 247 1.50 9.83 -5.53
N ALA A 248 0.17 9.80 -5.65
CA ALA A 248 -0.65 11.01 -5.48
C ALA A 248 -1.97 10.83 -4.75
N GLY A 249 -2.36 11.79 -3.91
CA GLY A 249 -3.68 11.77 -3.27
C GLY A 249 -3.85 10.68 -2.20
N ASN A 250 -2.76 10.03 -1.75
CA ASN A 250 -2.86 8.94 -0.79
C ASN A 250 -2.86 9.46 0.66
N VAL A 251 -3.53 8.73 1.54
CA VAL A 251 -3.38 8.88 3.00
C VAL A 251 -2.49 7.75 3.52
N MET A 252 -1.44 8.09 4.26
CA MET A 252 -0.47 7.13 4.81
C MET A 252 -0.39 7.29 6.32
N PHE A 253 -1.08 6.44 7.05
CA PHE A 253 -1.22 6.50 8.51
C PHE A 253 -0.35 5.48 9.22
N SER A 254 0.56 5.96 10.06
CA SER A 254 1.45 5.16 10.91
C SER A 254 2.28 4.05 10.19
N PRO A 255 2.88 4.31 9.00
CA PRO A 255 3.97 3.47 8.53
C PRO A 255 5.10 3.42 9.58
N ASN A 256 5.70 2.26 9.78
CA ASN A 256 6.72 2.08 10.81
C ASN A 256 7.89 3.05 10.60
N THR A 257 8.48 3.05 9.41
CA THR A 257 9.69 3.83 9.11
C THR A 257 9.39 5.06 8.27
N ASN A 258 8.89 4.93 7.04
CA ASN A 258 8.53 6.09 6.21
C ASN A 258 7.18 5.93 5.53
N GLY A 259 6.52 7.05 5.21
CA GLY A 259 5.49 7.04 4.18
C GLY A 259 6.09 6.71 2.82
N LEU A 260 7.18 7.38 2.46
CA LEU A 260 7.84 7.22 1.16
C LEU A 260 9.33 6.87 1.32
N LYS A 261 9.74 5.71 0.80
CA LYS A 261 11.15 5.35 0.60
C LYS A 261 11.45 5.32 -0.88
N LEU A 262 12.26 6.26 -1.34
CA LEU A 262 12.53 6.49 -2.76
C LEU A 262 14.02 6.26 -3.00
N SER A 263 14.37 5.27 -3.82
CA SER A 263 15.75 4.84 -3.99
C SER A 263 15.99 4.33 -5.41
N SER A 264 17.20 4.49 -5.95
CA SER A 264 17.64 3.67 -7.10
C SER A 264 18.58 2.55 -6.66
N SER A 265 18.41 2.00 -5.45
CA SER A 265 19.08 0.75 -5.09
C SER A 265 18.81 -0.33 -6.14
N GLY A 266 19.86 -1.03 -6.55
CA GLY A 266 19.80 -2.01 -7.64
C GLY A 266 19.92 -1.40 -9.04
N GLN A 267 20.24 -0.11 -9.17
CA GLN A 267 20.48 0.53 -10.47
C GLN A 267 21.69 -0.12 -11.17
N SER A 268 21.52 -0.40 -12.45
CA SER A 268 22.53 -1.03 -13.31
C SER A 268 22.39 -0.52 -14.75
N GLU A 269 23.12 -1.12 -15.70
CA GLU A 269 22.92 -0.88 -17.13
C GLU A 269 21.54 -1.38 -17.61
N GLU A 270 20.97 -2.37 -16.93
CA GLU A 270 19.67 -2.97 -17.26
C GLU A 270 18.52 -2.30 -16.49
N ARG A 271 18.69 -2.06 -15.18
CA ARG A 271 17.73 -1.36 -14.32
C ARG A 271 18.08 0.11 -14.21
N GLY A 272 17.33 0.95 -14.94
CA GLY A 272 17.53 2.40 -14.93
C GLY A 272 17.28 3.05 -13.56
N LYS A 273 17.66 4.32 -13.43
CA LYS A 273 17.35 5.16 -12.26
C LYS A 273 15.84 5.19 -11.98
N ALA A 274 15.47 5.19 -10.70
CA ALA A 274 14.09 5.41 -10.27
C ALA A 274 13.64 6.85 -10.52
N LEU A 275 12.46 7.02 -11.12
CA LEU A 275 11.84 8.29 -11.45
C LEU A 275 10.52 8.42 -10.68
N VAL A 276 10.37 9.41 -9.81
CA VAL A 276 9.20 9.51 -8.92
C VAL A 276 8.61 10.92 -8.90
N GLN A 277 7.29 11.03 -9.11
CA GLN A 277 6.52 12.20 -8.69
C GLN A 277 5.67 11.80 -7.49
N ALA A 278 5.85 12.46 -6.34
CA ALA A 278 5.04 12.21 -5.15
C ALA A 278 4.39 13.51 -4.67
N TYR A 279 3.08 13.65 -4.84
CA TYR A 279 2.41 14.92 -4.60
C TYR A 279 1.03 14.79 -4.02
N ASN A 280 0.61 15.81 -3.27
CA ASN A 280 -0.72 15.84 -2.65
C ASN A 280 -1.01 14.56 -1.84
N ASN A 281 -0.02 13.98 -1.13
CA ASN A 281 -0.28 12.90 -0.18
C ASN A 281 -0.39 13.46 1.24
N THR A 282 -1.17 12.82 2.11
CA THR A 282 -1.20 13.10 3.55
C THR A 282 -0.49 11.97 4.30
N ILE A 283 0.67 12.24 4.89
CA ILE A 283 1.45 11.25 5.65
C ILE A 283 1.34 11.59 7.14
N ILE A 284 0.89 10.65 7.96
CA ILE A 284 0.48 10.89 9.34
C ILE A 284 1.21 9.91 10.27
N ASN A 285 1.81 10.41 11.34
CA ASN A 285 2.43 9.60 12.41
C ASN A 285 3.50 8.59 11.93
N ALA A 286 4.10 8.81 10.76
CA ALA A 286 5.12 7.91 10.25
C ALA A 286 6.43 8.02 11.05
N GLY A 287 7.09 6.89 11.31
CA GLY A 287 8.43 6.83 11.93
C GLY A 287 8.47 6.61 13.45
N TRP A 288 7.36 6.72 14.18
CA TRP A 288 7.40 6.67 15.67
C TRP A 288 7.65 5.30 16.27
N ARG A 289 7.39 4.23 15.51
CA ARG A 289 7.62 2.84 15.92
C ARG A 289 9.01 2.33 15.54
N ARG A 290 9.83 3.20 14.95
CA ARG A 290 11.20 2.92 14.50
C ARG A 290 12.21 3.54 15.48
N ASP A 291 13.15 2.73 15.93
CA ASP A 291 14.33 3.15 16.68
C ASP A 291 15.37 3.85 15.78
N GLY A 292 16.35 4.49 16.39
CA GLY A 292 17.36 5.30 15.74
C GLY A 292 16.83 6.63 15.19
N GLU A 293 17.65 7.23 14.32
CA GLU A 293 17.38 8.52 13.68
C GLU A 293 16.76 8.37 12.28
N LYS A 294 16.61 7.14 11.78
CA LYS A 294 15.96 6.88 10.50
C LYS A 294 14.44 6.95 10.63
N GLY A 295 13.81 7.57 9.64
CA GLY A 295 12.38 7.36 9.39
C GLY A 295 11.49 8.53 9.80
N GLY A 296 10.50 8.82 8.97
CA GLY A 296 9.54 9.88 9.22
C GLY A 296 8.61 9.94 8.03
N CYS A 297 8.60 11.05 7.32
CA CYS A 297 7.77 11.16 6.13
C CYS A 297 8.42 10.54 4.88
N VAL A 298 9.61 11.00 4.51
CA VAL A 298 10.22 10.79 3.18
C VAL A 298 11.69 10.47 3.37
N TYR A 299 12.16 9.47 2.65
CA TYR A 299 13.57 9.10 2.61
C TYR A 299 14.00 8.89 1.16
N ALA A 300 14.88 9.74 0.64
CA ALA A 300 15.31 9.72 -0.76
C ALA A 300 16.82 9.51 -0.88
N GLU A 301 17.25 8.48 -1.61
CA GLU A 301 18.68 8.09 -1.69
C GLU A 301 19.05 7.41 -3.01
N LYS A 302 20.33 7.04 -3.13
CA LYS A 302 20.89 6.21 -4.21
C LYS A 302 20.44 6.66 -5.60
N ASN A 303 20.79 7.88 -5.97
CA ASN A 303 20.52 8.53 -7.26
C ASN A 303 19.05 8.55 -7.69
N VAL A 304 18.05 8.36 -6.81
CA VAL A 304 16.64 8.56 -7.22
C VAL A 304 16.42 9.98 -7.73
N LEU A 305 15.71 10.12 -8.85
CA LEU A 305 15.18 11.41 -9.30
C LEU A 305 13.73 11.53 -8.84
N ALA A 306 13.52 12.26 -7.76
CA ALA A 306 12.21 12.38 -7.12
C ALA A 306 11.79 13.83 -7.00
N ASN A 307 10.57 14.17 -7.41
CA ASN A 307 9.95 15.40 -6.95
C ASN A 307 8.87 15.07 -5.94
N VAL A 308 8.99 15.67 -4.75
CA VAL A 308 8.12 15.43 -3.61
C VAL A 308 7.61 16.79 -3.14
N PHE A 309 6.35 17.10 -3.47
CA PHE A 309 5.78 18.45 -3.29
C PHE A 309 4.28 18.42 -3.00
N ASN A 310 3.75 19.49 -2.42
CA ASN A 310 2.36 19.61 -2.00
C ASN A 310 1.87 18.49 -1.07
N ASN A 311 2.78 17.75 -0.42
CA ASN A 311 2.40 16.75 0.56
C ASN A 311 2.16 17.41 1.93
N LEU A 312 1.22 16.86 2.68
CA LEU A 312 0.94 17.24 4.06
C LEU A 312 1.50 16.17 4.99
N MET A 313 2.58 16.50 5.69
CA MET A 313 3.20 15.66 6.71
C MET A 313 2.63 16.09 8.07
N VAL A 314 1.89 15.21 8.74
CA VAL A 314 1.27 15.49 10.03
C VAL A 314 1.90 14.60 11.06
N ASN A 315 2.52 15.20 12.08
CA ASN A 315 3.04 14.45 13.21
C ASN A 315 4.03 13.33 12.84
N CYS A 316 4.64 13.30 11.65
CA CYS A 316 5.74 12.37 11.37
C CYS A 316 6.93 12.64 12.30
N LYS A 317 7.71 11.61 12.64
CA LYS A 317 8.87 11.74 13.56
C LYS A 317 9.93 12.69 13.01
N PHE A 318 10.29 12.53 11.74
CA PHE A 318 11.28 13.37 11.04
C PHE A 318 10.72 13.96 9.74
N ARG A 319 11.28 15.10 9.32
CA ARG A 319 11.05 15.66 7.98
C ARG A 319 11.85 14.89 6.92
N ALA A 320 11.78 15.31 5.65
CA ALA A 320 12.43 14.59 4.56
C ALA A 320 13.94 14.38 4.82
N GLN A 321 14.39 13.14 4.70
CA GLN A 321 15.77 12.71 4.85
C GLN A 321 16.38 12.38 3.48
N THR A 322 17.58 12.88 3.24
CA THR A 322 18.37 12.63 2.03
C THR A 322 19.79 12.23 2.42
N PRO A 323 20.04 10.98 2.84
CA PRO A 323 21.37 10.57 3.27
C PRO A 323 22.41 10.75 2.18
N ASN A 324 23.65 11.05 2.59
CA ASN A 324 24.79 11.23 1.70
C ASN A 324 24.51 12.25 0.57
N TYR A 325 23.72 13.29 0.86
CA TYR A 325 23.34 14.32 -0.11
C TYR A 325 24.54 15.09 -0.69
N ASP A 326 25.71 15.02 -0.05
CA ASP A 326 26.97 15.60 -0.51
C ASP A 326 27.60 14.81 -1.67
N GLN A 327 27.07 13.61 -1.96
CA GLN A 327 27.43 12.77 -3.09
C GLN A 327 26.23 12.56 -4.03
N PRO A 328 25.63 13.64 -4.58
CA PRO A 328 24.45 13.50 -5.40
C PRO A 328 24.76 12.74 -6.70
N ASN A 329 23.71 12.18 -7.30
CA ASN A 329 23.78 11.44 -8.56
C ASN A 329 24.57 10.11 -8.52
N ASN A 330 24.88 9.59 -7.33
CA ASN A 330 25.61 8.34 -7.17
C ASN A 330 24.63 7.15 -6.95
N PRO A 331 24.65 6.10 -7.78
CA PRO A 331 23.76 4.94 -7.60
C PRO A 331 23.88 4.23 -6.25
N GLU A 332 24.97 4.44 -5.51
CA GLU A 332 25.16 3.86 -4.18
C GLU A 332 24.98 4.86 -3.04
N GLU A 333 24.93 6.18 -3.32
CA GLU A 333 24.94 7.25 -2.33
C GLU A 333 24.14 8.46 -2.79
N GLY A 334 23.52 9.21 -1.88
CA GLY A 334 22.91 10.51 -2.22
C GLY A 334 21.73 10.40 -3.17
N TYR A 335 20.86 11.40 -3.22
CA TYR A 335 19.78 11.46 -4.20
C TYR A 335 20.25 12.18 -5.48
N ASN A 336 19.43 12.20 -6.53
CA ASN A 336 19.74 12.96 -7.74
C ASN A 336 19.55 14.46 -7.49
N ASP A 337 20.53 15.31 -7.84
CA ASP A 337 20.48 16.76 -7.56
C ASP A 337 19.44 17.53 -8.39
N ALA A 338 18.90 16.93 -9.45
CA ALA A 338 17.77 17.48 -10.20
C ALA A 338 16.40 17.24 -9.53
N SER A 339 16.37 16.56 -8.39
CA SER A 339 15.17 16.30 -7.60
C SER A 339 14.66 17.56 -6.91
N VAL A 340 13.34 17.72 -6.83
CA VAL A 340 12.68 18.78 -6.08
C VAL A 340 11.92 18.19 -4.89
N ILE A 341 12.54 18.17 -3.72
CA ILE A 341 11.89 17.80 -2.45
C ILE A 341 11.62 19.11 -1.71
N ASP A 342 10.49 19.73 -2.03
CA ASP A 342 10.15 21.06 -1.55
C ASP A 342 8.65 21.35 -1.68
N TYR A 343 8.19 22.49 -1.16
CA TYR A 343 6.77 22.88 -1.12
C TYR A 343 5.92 21.83 -0.40
N ASN A 344 6.40 21.29 0.71
CA ASN A 344 5.61 20.43 1.58
C ASN A 344 5.16 21.20 2.83
N PHE A 345 4.14 20.67 3.52
CA PHE A 345 3.65 21.24 4.76
C PHE A 345 3.86 20.25 5.90
N TYR A 346 4.62 20.64 6.91
CA TYR A 346 4.89 19.83 8.10
C TYR A 346 4.12 20.40 9.29
N ALA A 347 2.98 19.79 9.57
CA ALA A 347 2.14 20.08 10.72
C ALA A 347 2.56 19.23 11.92
N SER A 348 2.54 19.83 13.11
CA SER A 348 2.76 19.12 14.36
C SER A 348 1.71 19.53 15.37
N GLY A 349 1.21 18.57 16.13
CA GLY A 349 0.54 18.80 17.40
C GLY A 349 1.57 18.95 18.54
N THR A 350 1.06 18.99 19.76
CA THR A 350 1.83 19.21 21.00
C THR A 350 1.94 17.96 21.88
N GLN A 351 1.34 16.86 21.45
CA GLN A 351 1.39 15.57 22.13
C GLN A 351 2.81 15.03 22.17
N LYS A 352 3.18 14.47 23.31
CA LYS A 352 4.43 13.76 23.51
C LYS A 352 4.27 12.31 23.04
N SER A 353 5.31 11.75 22.43
CA SER A 353 5.34 10.32 22.12
C SER A 353 5.44 9.50 23.41
N ASP A 354 4.70 8.40 23.45
CA ASP A 354 4.78 7.40 24.52
C ASP A 354 6.06 6.57 24.42
N ILE A 355 6.67 6.52 23.24
CA ILE A 355 7.97 5.89 22.98
C ILE A 355 8.99 6.99 22.68
N VAL A 356 10.08 7.01 23.45
CA VAL A 356 11.25 7.85 23.20
C VAL A 356 12.47 6.95 23.29
N TYR A 357 13.17 6.80 22.17
CA TYR A 357 14.44 6.08 22.11
C TYR A 357 15.56 7.03 22.52
N ASP A 358 16.34 6.65 23.52
CA ASP A 358 17.39 7.46 24.14
C ASP A 358 18.63 6.58 24.35
N GLY A 359 19.81 7.09 24.02
CA GLY A 359 21.04 6.29 23.95
C GLY A 359 22.08 6.84 22.98
N GLU A 360 23.18 6.11 22.85
CA GLU A 360 24.14 6.32 21.76
C GLU A 360 23.46 5.91 20.44
N ASP A 361 23.55 6.74 19.40
CA ASP A 361 22.90 6.56 18.09
C ASP A 361 21.36 6.67 18.07
N GLU A 362 20.77 7.25 19.13
CA GLU A 362 19.32 7.49 19.25
C GLU A 362 18.99 8.98 19.34
N SER A 363 17.92 9.40 18.67
CA SER A 363 17.57 10.83 18.56
C SER A 363 17.06 11.51 19.83
N GLY A 364 16.52 10.76 20.80
CA GLY A 364 15.85 11.33 21.98
C GLY A 364 14.59 12.17 21.68
N VAL A 365 14.13 12.22 20.43
CA VAL A 365 13.01 13.06 20.01
C VAL A 365 11.69 12.55 20.59
N ALA A 366 10.97 13.45 21.27
CA ALA A 366 9.71 13.14 21.94
C ALA A 366 8.48 13.86 21.36
N TYR A 367 8.68 14.78 20.40
CA TYR A 367 7.61 15.56 19.77
C TYR A 367 7.91 15.74 18.28
N ALA A 368 6.90 15.72 17.43
CA ALA A 368 7.10 15.87 15.98
C ALA A 368 7.77 17.19 15.61
N TRP A 369 7.32 18.32 16.16
CA TRP A 369 7.97 19.63 15.94
C TRP A 369 9.44 19.65 16.36
N ALA A 370 9.82 18.87 17.38
CA ALA A 370 11.20 18.75 17.82
C ALA A 370 12.02 17.92 16.82
N GLY A 371 11.45 16.85 16.27
CA GLY A 371 12.06 16.09 15.18
C GLY A 371 12.25 16.91 13.90
N TYR A 372 11.30 17.78 13.55
CA TYR A 372 11.45 18.71 12.42
C TYR A 372 12.53 19.76 12.62
N ALA A 373 12.85 20.08 13.87
CA ALA A 373 13.90 21.02 14.26
C ALA A 373 15.23 20.33 14.60
N TYR A 374 15.27 19.01 14.58
CA TYR A 374 16.43 18.22 14.98
C TYR A 374 17.62 18.49 14.05
N GLU A 375 18.82 18.58 14.64
CA GLU A 375 20.07 18.65 13.87
C GLU A 375 20.38 17.24 13.40
N HIS A 376 20.15 16.98 12.11
CA HIS A 376 20.22 15.64 11.53
C HIS A 376 21.16 15.65 10.33
N GLU A 377 22.06 14.67 10.22
CA GLU A 377 23.05 14.61 9.13
C GLU A 377 22.42 14.42 7.75
N ASP A 378 21.28 13.73 7.65
CA ASP A 378 20.53 13.58 6.39
C ASP A 378 19.64 14.77 6.02
N TYR A 379 19.61 15.86 6.80
CA TYR A 379 18.87 17.07 6.44
C TYR A 379 19.72 17.98 5.56
N ASN A 380 19.46 17.97 4.25
CA ASN A 380 20.12 18.87 3.29
C ASN A 380 19.59 20.32 3.42
N GLU A 381 20.00 21.00 4.47
CA GLU A 381 19.52 22.34 4.82
C GLU A 381 19.84 23.39 3.74
N GLY A 382 18.85 24.24 3.45
CA GLY A 382 18.96 25.28 2.42
C GLY A 382 18.74 24.78 0.99
N VAL A 383 18.55 23.48 0.79
CA VAL A 383 18.22 22.86 -0.50
C VAL A 383 16.89 22.13 -0.42
N VAL A 384 16.79 21.12 0.46
CA VAL A 384 15.56 20.36 0.69
C VAL A 384 14.65 21.14 1.64
N ASP A 385 13.35 21.13 1.34
CA ASP A 385 12.30 21.86 2.06
C ASP A 385 12.52 23.39 2.13
N LEU A 386 13.26 23.97 1.20
CA LEU A 386 13.62 25.40 1.20
C LEU A 386 12.39 26.33 1.25
N ASN A 387 11.34 26.01 0.51
CA ASN A 387 10.08 26.75 0.45
C ASN A 387 8.93 26.06 1.21
N SER A 388 9.24 25.00 1.95
CA SER A 388 8.24 24.24 2.72
C SER A 388 7.85 24.98 4.00
N ILE A 389 6.63 24.73 4.46
CA ILE A 389 6.13 25.27 5.73
C ILE A 389 6.42 24.22 6.81
N ILE A 390 7.31 24.54 7.76
CA ILE A 390 7.74 23.57 8.79
C ILE A 390 7.44 24.07 10.20
N THR A 391 6.68 23.28 10.96
CA THR A 391 6.37 23.56 12.39
C THR A 391 7.53 23.11 13.28
N LYS A 392 8.51 23.98 13.54
CA LYS A 392 9.75 23.63 14.29
C LYS A 392 9.68 23.91 15.80
N ALA A 393 8.56 24.42 16.30
CA ALA A 393 8.41 24.78 17.71
C ALA A 393 6.99 24.55 18.21
N ALA A 394 6.83 24.32 19.51
CA ALA A 394 5.54 24.05 20.14
C ALA A 394 4.55 25.22 19.97
N GLU A 395 5.03 26.47 20.06
CA GLU A 395 4.20 27.67 19.88
C GLU A 395 3.62 27.84 18.47
N ASP A 396 4.22 27.22 17.46
CA ASP A 396 3.76 27.27 16.07
C ASP A 396 2.73 26.19 15.73
N CYS A 397 2.55 25.18 16.60
CA CYS A 397 1.66 24.04 16.35
C CYS A 397 0.22 24.47 16.06
N ALA A 398 -0.34 25.37 16.89
CA ALA A 398 -1.71 25.86 16.71
C ALA A 398 -1.90 26.71 15.45
N LYS A 399 -0.84 27.39 14.97
CA LYS A 399 -0.88 28.21 13.75
C LYS A 399 -0.92 27.32 12.50
N ASN A 400 -0.21 26.21 12.54
CA ASN A 400 -0.05 25.28 11.42
C ASN A 400 -0.94 24.04 11.53
N ASP A 401 -1.93 24.06 12.42
CA ASP A 401 -2.94 23.00 12.55
C ASP A 401 -3.69 22.81 11.21
N PRO A 402 -3.73 21.61 10.62
CA PRO A 402 -4.43 21.35 9.37
C PRO A 402 -5.94 21.56 9.44
N LYS A 403 -6.54 21.62 10.63
CA LYS A 403 -7.99 21.73 10.86
C LYS A 403 -8.77 20.66 10.10
N PHE A 404 -8.38 19.40 10.29
CA PHE A 404 -9.12 18.28 9.73
C PHE A 404 -10.58 18.28 10.19
N VAL A 405 -11.47 17.78 9.34
CA VAL A 405 -12.90 17.70 9.63
C VAL A 405 -13.16 16.72 10.78
N ASN A 406 -12.48 15.57 10.78
CA ASN A 406 -12.62 14.57 11.84
C ASN A 406 -11.32 13.81 12.11
N PHE A 407 -10.27 14.53 12.53
CA PHE A 407 -9.04 13.97 13.07
C PHE A 407 -8.37 14.99 13.98
N ASP A 408 -8.28 14.70 15.28
CA ASP A 408 -7.58 15.56 16.23
C ASP A 408 -6.12 15.11 16.36
N ILE A 409 -5.21 15.91 15.79
CA ILE A 409 -3.78 15.62 15.75
C ILE A 409 -3.13 15.55 17.13
N ASN A 410 -3.79 16.04 18.19
CA ASN A 410 -3.31 15.98 19.58
C ASN A 410 -3.95 14.85 20.39
N ALA A 411 -5.10 14.32 19.95
CA ALA A 411 -5.80 13.25 20.67
C ALA A 411 -5.37 11.85 20.23
N VAL A 412 -4.87 11.71 19.00
CA VAL A 412 -4.33 10.46 18.48
C VAL A 412 -2.85 10.35 18.88
N ALA A 413 -2.49 9.28 19.59
CA ALA A 413 -1.11 9.04 20.01
C ALA A 413 -0.18 8.92 18.80
N LEU A 414 1.06 9.39 18.92
CA LEU A 414 2.06 9.35 17.85
C LEU A 414 2.40 7.93 17.40
N THR A 415 2.26 6.97 18.30
CA THR A 415 2.49 5.53 18.06
C THR A 415 1.21 4.77 17.75
N GLU A 416 0.06 5.43 17.69
CA GLU A 416 -1.20 4.78 17.26
C GLU A 416 -1.04 4.26 15.84
N TYR A 417 -1.50 3.04 15.61
CA TYR A 417 -1.46 2.38 14.31
C TYR A 417 -2.81 1.77 13.92
N VAL A 418 -3.73 1.59 14.87
CA VAL A 418 -5.10 1.16 14.54
C VAL A 418 -5.82 2.30 13.84
N TYR A 419 -6.05 2.12 12.54
CA TYR A 419 -6.73 3.11 11.73
C TYR A 419 -8.23 3.13 12.02
N ASN A 420 -8.79 4.34 12.16
CA ASN A 420 -10.22 4.53 12.38
C ASN A 420 -10.88 4.99 11.08
N GLU A 421 -11.74 4.14 10.51
CA GLU A 421 -12.52 4.42 9.29
C GLU A 421 -13.46 5.64 9.42
N GLY A 422 -13.75 6.09 10.64
CA GLY A 422 -14.51 7.30 10.89
C GLY A 422 -13.71 8.58 10.70
N TRP A 423 -12.38 8.53 10.58
CA TRP A 423 -11.56 9.71 10.38
C TRP A 423 -11.83 10.39 9.04
N ASP A 424 -11.70 11.72 9.04
CA ASP A 424 -11.92 12.54 7.85
C ASP A 424 -10.80 13.57 7.73
N PHE A 425 -9.92 13.32 6.76
CA PHE A 425 -8.75 14.13 6.48
C PHE A 425 -9.01 15.28 5.51
N HIS A 426 -10.27 15.52 5.10
CA HIS A 426 -10.61 16.81 4.51
C HIS A 426 -10.36 17.92 5.53
N VAL A 427 -10.09 19.13 5.05
CA VAL A 427 -9.82 20.28 5.92
C VAL A 427 -10.96 21.27 5.95
N GLN A 428 -11.10 21.97 7.07
CA GLN A 428 -12.07 23.03 7.23
C GLN A 428 -11.66 24.28 6.43
N ALA A 429 -12.66 25.10 6.06
CA ALA A 429 -12.41 26.40 5.45
C ALA A 429 -11.48 27.27 6.32
N GLY A 430 -10.49 27.91 5.68
CA GLY A 430 -9.47 28.68 6.40
C GLY A 430 -8.41 27.84 7.11
N SER A 431 -8.28 26.56 6.76
CA SER A 431 -7.09 25.77 7.07
C SER A 431 -5.83 26.39 6.44
N PRO A 432 -4.69 26.41 7.15
CA PRO A 432 -3.42 26.87 6.58
C PRO A 432 -2.94 26.01 5.41
N VAL A 433 -3.39 24.76 5.27
CA VAL A 433 -2.95 23.87 4.19
C VAL A 433 -3.53 24.24 2.81
N LEU A 434 -4.47 25.19 2.76
CA LEU A 434 -5.09 25.68 1.53
C LEU A 434 -4.31 26.84 0.87
N SER A 435 -3.12 27.19 1.39
CA SER A 435 -2.35 28.35 0.91
C SER A 435 -0.85 28.09 0.94
N GLY A 436 -0.15 28.46 -0.13
CA GLY A 436 1.31 28.33 -0.25
C GLY A 436 1.76 27.08 -0.98
N ALA A 437 0.84 26.19 -1.35
CA ALA A 437 1.12 25.04 -2.19
C ALA A 437 1.62 25.49 -3.57
N TYR A 438 2.50 24.67 -4.13
CA TYR A 438 3.03 24.82 -5.47
C TYR A 438 1.89 24.76 -6.51
N ASN A 439 1.94 25.62 -7.52
CA ASN A 439 0.86 25.82 -8.48
C ASN A 439 0.91 24.87 -9.69
N GLY A 440 1.86 23.93 -9.76
CA GLY A 440 1.86 22.86 -10.75
C GLY A 440 2.29 23.25 -12.17
N THR A 441 3.13 24.27 -12.37
CA THR A 441 3.45 24.77 -13.74
C THR A 441 4.81 24.37 -14.34
N ASP A 442 5.70 23.77 -13.57
CA ASP A 442 7.05 23.35 -13.99
C ASP A 442 6.93 22.02 -14.72
N ALA A 443 7.51 21.96 -15.91
CA ALA A 443 7.50 20.79 -16.77
C ALA A 443 8.15 19.56 -16.12
N ASN A 444 9.15 19.75 -15.26
CA ASN A 444 9.89 18.66 -14.62
C ASN A 444 9.14 18.02 -13.45
N MET A 445 8.12 18.72 -12.92
CA MET A 445 7.30 18.28 -11.78
C MET A 445 5.90 17.83 -12.22
N GLN A 446 5.62 17.74 -13.52
CA GLN A 446 4.33 17.22 -14.00
C GLN A 446 4.21 15.72 -13.72
N PRO A 447 3.00 15.22 -13.41
CA PRO A 447 2.76 13.78 -13.29
C PRO A 447 3.19 13.07 -14.57
N TYR A 448 3.93 11.98 -14.45
CA TYR A 448 4.40 11.22 -15.61
C TYR A 448 3.23 10.70 -16.46
N PHE A 449 2.12 10.35 -15.82
CA PHE A 449 0.93 9.80 -16.48
C PHE A 449 -0.28 10.75 -16.42
N GLY A 450 -0.06 12.06 -16.22
CA GLY A 450 -1.16 13.04 -16.14
C GLY A 450 -1.81 13.39 -17.49
N THR A 451 -1.07 13.28 -18.59
CA THR A 451 -1.56 13.65 -19.94
C THR A 451 -1.81 12.43 -20.82
N GLU A 452 -0.79 11.59 -21.03
CA GLU A 452 -0.89 10.41 -21.89
C GLU A 452 -1.52 9.20 -21.17
N GLY A 453 -1.51 9.22 -19.84
CA GLY A 453 -1.97 8.12 -19.00
C GLY A 453 -1.08 6.87 -19.06
N LEU A 454 -1.52 5.85 -18.33
CA LEU A 454 -0.95 4.51 -18.30
C LEU A 454 -2.06 3.53 -18.73
N THR A 455 -1.86 2.84 -19.86
CA THR A 455 -2.85 1.88 -20.35
C THR A 455 -2.67 0.53 -19.68
N VAL A 456 -3.71 0.06 -18.99
CA VAL A 456 -3.83 -1.24 -18.31
C VAL A 456 -5.19 -1.83 -18.67
N ASN A 457 -5.25 -3.10 -19.06
CA ASN A 457 -6.47 -3.77 -19.49
C ASN A 457 -7.22 -3.01 -20.61
N GLU A 458 -6.48 -2.51 -21.59
CA GLU A 458 -7.00 -1.69 -22.71
C GLU A 458 -7.64 -0.34 -22.29
N GLU A 459 -7.65 -0.01 -21.01
CA GLU A 459 -8.13 1.26 -20.47
C GLU A 459 -6.96 2.18 -20.09
N THR A 460 -7.10 3.47 -20.36
CA THR A 460 -6.08 4.47 -20.01
C THR A 460 -6.45 5.15 -18.70
N TYR A 461 -5.58 4.99 -17.70
CA TYR A 461 -5.68 5.63 -16.40
C TYR A 461 -4.76 6.84 -16.36
N THR A 462 -5.25 7.97 -15.84
CA THR A 462 -4.44 9.19 -15.70
C THR A 462 -4.12 9.46 -14.25
N SER A 463 -2.90 9.88 -13.96
CA SER A 463 -2.53 10.34 -12.62
C SER A 463 -3.40 11.53 -12.20
N PRO A 464 -3.75 11.67 -10.91
CA PRO A 464 -4.46 12.84 -10.43
C PRO A 464 -3.77 14.15 -10.82
N ALA A 465 -4.55 15.18 -11.11
CA ALA A 465 -3.99 16.51 -11.32
C ALA A 465 -3.29 17.02 -10.05
N ILE A 466 -2.26 17.86 -10.22
CA ILE A 466 -1.65 18.55 -9.08
C ILE A 466 -2.67 19.54 -8.53
N GLU A 467 -2.92 19.46 -7.23
CA GLU A 467 -3.85 20.36 -6.54
C GLU A 467 -3.10 21.46 -5.80
N ALA A 468 -3.68 22.67 -5.81
CA ALA A 468 -3.10 23.87 -5.18
C ALA A 468 -3.38 23.95 -3.66
N HIS A 469 -3.30 22.81 -2.98
CA HIS A 469 -3.33 22.68 -1.51
C HIS A 469 -2.33 21.62 -1.07
N PHE A 470 -2.00 21.54 0.22
CA PHE A 470 -1.17 20.45 0.73
C PHE A 470 -2.03 19.29 1.22
N GLY A 471 -1.60 18.07 0.91
CA GLY A 471 -2.26 16.84 1.34
C GLY A 471 -3.20 16.25 0.29
N ALA A 472 -3.75 15.08 0.63
CA ALA A 472 -4.66 14.29 -0.20
C ALA A 472 -5.99 14.98 -0.46
N TYR A 473 -6.49 15.73 0.53
CA TYR A 473 -7.82 16.29 0.47
C TYR A 473 -7.82 17.78 0.82
N GLY A 474 -8.57 18.56 0.06
CA GLY A 474 -8.89 19.95 0.35
C GLY A 474 -10.13 20.08 1.24
N THR A 475 -10.89 21.16 1.04
CA THR A 475 -12.23 21.29 1.62
C THR A 475 -13.22 20.37 0.91
N LYS A 476 -14.24 19.88 1.63
CA LYS A 476 -15.37 19.16 1.02
C LYS A 476 -16.25 20.02 0.12
#